data_AF-A0A3N5I629-F1
#
_entry.id   AF-A0A3N5I629-F1
#
_cell.length_a   1.000
_cell.length_b   1.000
_cell.length_c   1.000
_cell.angle_alpha   90.00
_cell.angle_beta   90.00
_cell.angle_gamma   90.00
#
_symmetry.space_group_name_H-M   'P 1'
#
loop_
_entity.id
_entity.type
_entity.pdbx_description
1 polymer ?
#
loop_
_entity_poly.entity_id
_entity_poly.type
_entity_poly.pdbx_seq_one_letter_code
_entity_poly.pdbx_strand_id
1 'polypeptide(L)'
;FWENLGFPVLVSPVTTPEMVEAGQGLTRSDLCLPIKTYLGHVLWLREKADALFLPRLVSIEAGAYLCPKILGLNDVIRNVIPDLPPIVGPMVNYKGPRRVTLEASFLSLAADLGLPVRRTKEAYRCGLRCLAKAPERSRRGSGDSPGPHPRGPAGGPGSVPGGSPAV
;
A
#
# COMPACT_ATOMS: atom_id res chain seq x y z
N PHE A 1 -6.03 -8.99 -3.14
CA PHE A 1 -4.81 -9.84 -3.28
C PHE A 1 -4.30 -10.24 -1.91
N TRP A 2 -3.80 -9.28 -1.12
CA TRP A 2 -3.26 -9.50 0.22
C TRP A 2 -4.24 -10.15 1.21
N GLU A 3 -5.51 -9.70 1.21
CA GLU A 3 -6.56 -10.31 2.04
C GLU A 3 -6.78 -11.80 1.68
N ASN A 4 -6.77 -12.17 0.40
CA ASN A 4 -6.89 -13.57 -0.04
C ASN A 4 -5.69 -14.43 0.39
N LEU A 5 -4.53 -13.79 0.63
CA LEU A 5 -3.34 -14.44 1.17
C LEU A 5 -3.37 -14.51 2.71
N GLY A 6 -4.38 -13.92 3.35
CA GLY A 6 -4.56 -13.93 4.81
C GLY A 6 -3.92 -12.75 5.53
N PHE A 7 -3.47 -11.72 4.81
CA PHE A 7 -2.94 -10.50 5.43
C PHE A 7 -4.06 -9.49 5.68
N PRO A 8 -4.21 -8.97 6.90
CA PRO A 8 -5.02 -7.78 7.16
C PRO A 8 -4.48 -6.61 6.33
N VAL A 9 -5.37 -5.87 5.66
CA VAL A 9 -4.97 -4.74 4.82
C VAL A 9 -5.47 -3.45 5.44
N LEU A 10 -4.54 -2.55 5.72
CA LEU A 10 -4.82 -1.16 6.02
C LEU A 10 -4.59 -0.33 4.76
N VAL A 11 -5.59 0.43 4.35
CA VAL A 11 -5.48 1.42 3.26
C VAL A 11 -5.40 2.80 3.90
N SER A 12 -4.53 3.65 3.37
CA SER A 12 -4.50 5.05 3.80
C SER A 12 -5.82 5.75 3.48
N PRO A 13 -6.24 6.74 4.28
CA PRO A 13 -7.53 7.41 4.09
C PRO A 13 -7.51 8.25 2.80
N VAL A 14 -8.63 8.90 2.50
CA VAL A 14 -8.63 9.91 1.43
C VAL A 14 -7.63 11.02 1.75
N THR A 15 -6.90 11.44 0.72
CA THR A 15 -5.91 12.51 0.82
C THR A 15 -6.51 13.76 1.43
N THR A 16 -5.89 14.29 2.48
CA THR A 16 -6.23 15.58 3.07
C THR A 16 -5.12 16.61 2.83
N PRO A 17 -5.41 17.92 2.91
CA PRO A 17 -4.38 18.96 2.82
C PRO A 17 -3.23 18.76 3.81
N GLU A 18 -3.55 18.32 5.03
CA GLU A 18 -2.57 18.07 6.10
C GLU A 18 -1.61 16.93 5.74
N MET A 19 -2.10 15.89 5.04
CA MET A 19 -1.23 14.82 4.54
C MET A 19 -0.27 15.34 3.49
N VAL A 20 -0.73 16.22 2.59
CA VAL A 20 0.11 16.82 1.56
C VAL A 20 1.17 17.74 2.20
N GLU A 21 0.78 18.54 3.18
CA GLU A 21 1.67 19.43 3.92
C GLU A 21 2.72 18.64 4.74
N ALA A 22 2.30 17.58 5.42
CA ALA A 22 3.21 16.67 6.12
C ALA A 22 4.23 16.04 5.16
N GLY A 23 3.79 15.61 3.98
CA GLY A 23 4.68 15.11 2.93
C GLY A 23 5.63 16.18 2.39
N GLN A 24 5.20 17.43 2.30
CA GLN A 24 6.06 18.56 1.95
C GLN A 24 7.11 18.85 3.03
N GLY A 25 6.76 18.75 4.31
CA GLY A 25 7.67 18.96 5.43
C GLY A 25 8.86 17.99 5.49
N LEU A 26 8.72 16.79 4.90
CA LEU A 26 9.77 15.76 4.88
C LEU A 26 10.93 16.08 3.93
N THR A 27 10.74 16.95 2.93
CA THR A 27 11.76 17.20 1.91
C THR A 27 11.92 18.70 1.64
N ARG A 28 13.16 19.18 1.59
CA ARG A 28 13.46 20.58 1.19
C ARG A 28 13.38 20.81 -0.32
N SER A 29 13.11 19.76 -1.09
CA SER A 29 13.06 19.77 -2.55
C SER A 29 11.67 20.12 -3.08
N ASP A 30 11.62 20.80 -4.23
CA ASP A 30 10.40 20.98 -5.02
C ASP A 30 9.99 19.66 -5.69
N LEU A 31 9.48 18.72 -4.89
CA LEU A 31 8.83 17.52 -5.38
C LEU A 31 7.45 17.89 -5.94
N CYS A 32 7.04 17.22 -7.01
CA CYS A 32 5.72 17.44 -7.57
C CYS A 32 4.65 16.98 -6.57
N LEU A 33 3.46 17.57 -6.67
CA LEU A 33 2.34 17.28 -5.78
C LEU A 33 2.09 15.76 -5.58
N PRO A 34 2.11 14.89 -6.62
CA PRO A 34 1.89 13.46 -6.43
C PRO A 34 2.89 12.80 -5.47
N ILE A 35 4.15 13.24 -5.49
CA ILE A 35 5.18 12.69 -4.62
C ILE A 35 4.97 13.16 -3.18
N LYS A 36 4.66 14.45 -2.97
CA LYS A 36 4.34 14.99 -1.64
C LYS A 36 3.13 14.27 -1.04
N THR A 37 2.07 14.11 -1.83
CA THR A 37 0.90 13.32 -1.43
C THR A 37 1.28 11.90 -1.06
N TYR A 38 2.08 11.20 -1.86
CA TYR A 38 2.53 9.84 -1.57
C TYR A 38 3.32 9.76 -0.25
N LEU A 39 4.26 10.68 -0.02
CA LEU A 39 5.02 10.77 1.21
C LEU A 39 4.11 10.96 2.43
N GLY A 40 3.08 11.80 2.33
CA GLY A 40 2.08 11.97 3.38
C GLY A 40 1.31 10.69 3.70
N HIS A 41 0.92 9.93 2.68
CA HIS A 41 0.28 8.61 2.85
C HIS A 41 1.20 7.60 3.52
N VAL A 42 2.47 7.56 3.12
CA VAL A 42 3.47 6.67 3.74
C VAL A 42 3.70 7.06 5.20
N LEU A 43 3.83 8.36 5.49
CA LEU A 43 3.98 8.86 6.86
C LEU A 43 2.78 8.48 7.73
N TRP A 44 1.55 8.58 7.20
CA TRP A 44 0.35 8.15 7.93
C TRP A 44 0.33 6.65 8.21
N LEU A 45 0.78 5.82 7.26
CA LEU A 45 0.80 4.37 7.38
C LEU A 45 1.93 3.85 8.28
N ARG A 46 3.07 4.56 8.38
CA ARG A 46 4.27 4.06 9.07
C ARG A 46 4.02 3.64 10.52
N GLU A 47 3.13 4.36 11.21
CA GLU A 47 2.82 4.15 12.63
C GLU A 47 1.70 3.13 12.85
N LYS A 48 1.11 2.60 11.77
CA LYS A 48 -0.13 1.81 11.82
C LYS A 48 -0.02 0.45 11.13
N ALA A 49 1.10 0.17 10.45
CA ALA A 49 1.29 -1.03 9.66
C ALA A 49 2.66 -1.66 9.92
N ASP A 50 2.69 -3.00 10.02
CA ASP A 50 3.92 -3.77 10.24
C ASP A 50 4.79 -3.87 8.98
N ALA A 51 4.20 -3.66 7.81
CA ALA A 51 4.88 -3.62 6.52
C ALA A 51 4.14 -2.68 5.56
N LEU A 52 4.88 -2.08 4.64
CA LEU A 52 4.34 -1.13 3.67
C LEU A 52 4.37 -1.73 2.26
N PHE A 53 3.20 -1.81 1.63
CA PHE A 53 3.10 -2.28 0.24
C PHE A 53 3.37 -1.15 -0.76
N LEU A 54 4.64 -0.96 -1.16
CA LEU A 54 5.07 0.12 -2.07
C LEU A 54 5.74 -0.46 -3.33
N PRO A 55 5.00 -0.70 -4.44
CA PRO A 55 5.58 -1.24 -5.65
C PRO A 55 6.63 -0.31 -6.27
N ARG A 56 7.74 -0.86 -6.75
CA ARG A 56 8.76 -0.07 -7.45
C ARG A 56 8.35 0.06 -8.92
N LEU A 57 7.93 1.26 -9.31
CA LEU A 57 7.45 1.51 -10.66
C LEU A 57 8.59 2.02 -11.55
N VAL A 58 8.95 1.23 -12.57
CA VAL A 58 9.97 1.59 -13.57
C VAL A 58 9.31 1.99 -14.89
N SER A 59 8.36 1.18 -15.33
CA SER A 59 7.64 1.35 -16.59
C SER A 59 6.30 0.66 -16.47
N ILE A 60 5.22 1.33 -16.88
CA ILE A 60 3.84 0.81 -16.85
C ILE A 60 3.29 0.51 -18.25
N GLU A 61 4.02 0.89 -19.29
CA GLU A 61 3.67 0.68 -20.69
C GLU A 61 4.93 0.37 -21.51
N ALA A 62 4.76 -0.29 -22.65
CA ALA A 62 5.90 -0.59 -23.51
C ALA A 62 6.52 0.70 -24.07
N GLY A 63 7.85 0.84 -23.94
CA GLY A 63 8.60 1.93 -24.56
C GLY A 63 8.88 3.13 -23.65
N ALA A 64 8.07 3.39 -22.63
CA ALA A 64 8.23 4.53 -21.74
C ALA A 64 8.80 4.15 -20.37
N TYR A 65 9.62 5.05 -19.81
CA TYR A 65 9.99 5.03 -18.39
C TYR A 65 9.16 6.08 -17.65
N LEU A 66 8.91 5.85 -16.37
CA LEU A 66 8.34 6.88 -15.50
C LEU A 66 9.36 7.98 -15.22
N CYS A 67 8.89 9.14 -14.77
CA CYS A 67 9.77 10.27 -14.48
C CYS A 67 10.78 9.92 -13.37
N PRO A 68 11.96 10.57 -13.33
CA PRO A 68 13.01 10.23 -12.37
C PRO A 68 12.56 10.29 -10.90
N LYS A 69 11.61 11.18 -10.58
CA LYS A 69 11.04 11.30 -9.23
C LYS A 69 10.27 10.04 -8.79
N ILE A 70 9.58 9.39 -9.72
CA ILE A 70 8.85 8.13 -9.43
C ILE A 70 9.83 6.95 -9.41
N LEU A 71 10.80 6.91 -10.34
CA LEU A 71 11.82 5.84 -10.37
C LEU A 71 12.63 5.75 -9.07
N GLY A 72 12.91 6.90 -8.45
CA GLY A 72 13.61 7.02 -7.17
C GLY A 72 12.71 7.09 -5.93
N LEU A 73 11.38 7.03 -6.08
CA LEU A 73 10.44 7.31 -4.99
C LEU A 73 10.66 6.41 -3.77
N ASN A 74 10.76 5.09 -3.97
CA ASN A 74 10.99 4.15 -2.88
C ASN A 74 12.33 4.39 -2.17
N ASP A 75 13.34 4.88 -2.88
CA ASP A 75 14.64 5.20 -2.28
C ASP A 75 14.58 6.52 -1.50
N VAL A 76 13.86 7.53 -2.02
CA VAL A 76 13.57 8.77 -1.28
C VAL A 76 12.84 8.46 0.02
N ILE A 77 11.78 7.63 -0.03
CA ILE A 77 10.98 7.26 1.15
C ILE A 77 11.83 6.69 2.27
N ARG A 78 12.74 5.75 1.96
CA ARG A 78 13.65 5.15 2.95
C ARG A 78 14.59 6.16 3.59
N ASN A 79 14.95 7.22 2.87
CA ASN A 79 15.89 8.22 3.34
C ASN A 79 15.22 9.37 4.12
N VAL A 80 13.98 9.72 3.79
CA VAL A 80 13.31 10.90 4.37
C VAL A 80 12.34 10.55 5.49
N ILE A 81 11.90 9.29 5.61
CA ILE A 81 10.98 8.85 6.65
C ILE A 81 11.73 7.99 7.67
N PRO A 82 11.92 8.48 8.92
CA PRO A 82 12.55 7.70 9.97
C PRO A 82 11.60 6.59 10.47
N ASP A 83 12.21 5.54 11.03
CA ASP A 83 11.53 4.39 11.64
C ASP A 83 10.53 3.71 10.68
N LEU A 84 10.92 3.62 9.41
CA LEU A 84 10.05 3.09 8.37
C LEU A 84 9.93 1.55 8.48
N PRO A 85 8.69 1.00 8.52
CA PRO A 85 8.49 -0.44 8.43
C PRO A 85 9.05 -1.04 7.12
N PRO A 86 9.32 -2.35 7.07
CA PRO A 86 9.76 -3.02 5.86
C PRO A 86 8.86 -2.72 4.66
N ILE A 87 9.48 -2.26 3.56
CA ILE A 87 8.78 -2.07 2.29
C ILE A 87 8.75 -3.40 1.55
N VAL A 88 7.55 -3.85 1.22
CA VAL A 88 7.29 -5.00 0.35
C VAL A 88 6.60 -4.52 -0.92
N GLY A 89 6.96 -5.06 -2.08
CA GLY A 89 6.31 -4.63 -3.31
C GLY A 89 6.96 -5.20 -4.56
N PRO A 90 6.18 -5.51 -5.60
CA PRO A 90 6.75 -5.97 -6.86
C PRO A 90 7.51 -4.83 -7.53
N MET A 91 8.51 -5.19 -8.32
CA MET A 91 9.00 -4.30 -9.37
C MET A 91 8.06 -4.38 -10.57
N VAL A 92 7.54 -3.24 -11.00
CA VAL A 92 6.71 -3.10 -12.20
C VAL A 92 7.58 -2.50 -13.29
N ASN A 93 7.95 -3.36 -14.25
CA ASN A 93 8.77 -2.95 -15.37
C ASN A 93 8.30 -3.62 -16.68
N TYR A 94 7.51 -2.88 -17.45
CA TYR A 94 7.08 -3.32 -18.78
C TYR A 94 8.13 -3.06 -19.88
N LYS A 95 9.26 -2.40 -19.52
CA LYS A 95 10.35 -2.07 -20.43
C LYS A 95 11.58 -2.94 -20.14
N GLY A 96 11.92 -3.82 -21.08
CA GLY A 96 13.13 -4.63 -20.99
C GLY A 96 13.18 -5.74 -22.04
N PRO A 97 14.36 -6.36 -22.25
CA PRO A 97 14.54 -7.45 -23.21
C PRO A 97 13.76 -8.71 -22.81
N ARG A 98 13.53 -8.91 -21.50
CA ARG A 98 12.61 -9.90 -20.97
C ARG A 98 11.34 -9.19 -20.51
N ARG A 99 10.20 -9.50 -21.12
CA ARG A 99 8.88 -9.07 -20.64
C ARG A 99 8.58 -9.79 -19.34
N VAL A 100 8.80 -9.13 -18.20
CA VAL A 100 8.30 -9.60 -16.91
C VAL A 100 6.84 -9.19 -16.81
N THR A 101 5.94 -10.17 -16.70
CA THR A 101 4.52 -9.88 -16.53
C THR A 101 4.27 -9.38 -15.10
N LEU A 102 3.20 -8.60 -14.92
CA LEU A 102 2.79 -8.19 -13.57
C LEU A 102 2.54 -9.41 -12.66
N GLU A 103 1.94 -10.47 -13.21
CA GLU A 103 1.76 -11.74 -12.49
C GLU A 103 3.11 -12.30 -12.01
N ALA A 104 4.12 -12.34 -12.88
CA ALA A 104 5.45 -12.84 -12.52
C ALA A 104 6.09 -12.00 -11.40
N SER A 105 5.94 -10.67 -11.42
CA SER A 105 6.45 -9.81 -10.34
C SER A 105 5.75 -10.08 -9.00
N PHE A 106 4.43 -10.32 -9.01
CA PHE A 106 3.69 -10.69 -7.80
C PHE A 106 4.05 -12.10 -7.30
N LEU A 107 4.30 -13.05 -8.20
CA LEU A 107 4.77 -14.38 -7.83
C LEU A 107 6.17 -14.36 -7.24
N SER A 108 7.07 -13.54 -7.79
CA SER A 108 8.41 -13.32 -7.23
C SER A 108 8.33 -12.73 -5.83
N LEU A 109 7.56 -11.65 -5.64
CA LEU A 109 7.35 -11.05 -4.32
C LEU A 109 6.80 -12.06 -3.31
N ALA A 110 5.82 -12.86 -3.70
CA ALA A 110 5.24 -13.84 -2.81
C ALA A 110 6.23 -14.95 -2.46
N ALA A 111 7.09 -15.35 -3.40
CA ALA A 111 8.17 -16.30 -3.14
C ALA A 111 9.19 -15.74 -2.14
N ASP A 112 9.56 -14.46 -2.27
CA ASP A 112 10.45 -13.76 -1.32
C ASP A 112 9.84 -13.69 0.09
N LEU A 113 8.51 -13.68 0.19
CA LEU A 113 7.75 -13.73 1.44
C LEU A 113 7.46 -15.17 1.93
N GLY A 114 7.98 -16.20 1.27
CA GLY A 114 7.77 -17.60 1.65
C GLY A 114 6.35 -18.13 1.38
N LEU A 115 5.57 -17.48 0.53
CA LEU A 115 4.17 -17.84 0.26
C LEU A 115 4.05 -18.88 -0.86
N PRO A 116 3.13 -19.86 -0.73
CA PRO A 116 2.98 -20.93 -1.71
C PRO A 116 2.45 -20.43 -3.05
N VAL A 117 3.16 -20.77 -4.14
CA VAL A 117 2.87 -20.33 -5.52
C VAL A 117 1.41 -20.54 -5.92
N ARG A 118 0.82 -21.68 -5.58
CA ARG A 118 -0.57 -21.99 -5.92
C ARG A 118 -1.54 -20.97 -5.32
N ARG A 119 -1.42 -20.71 -4.01
CA ARG A 119 -2.26 -19.74 -3.29
C ARG A 119 -2.04 -18.33 -3.83
N THR A 120 -0.80 -17.97 -4.17
CA THR A 120 -0.48 -16.68 -4.78
C THR A 120 -1.14 -16.50 -6.14
N LYS A 121 -1.11 -17.51 -7.02
CA LYS A 121 -1.79 -17.46 -8.33
C LYS A 121 -3.30 -17.28 -8.16
N GLU A 122 -3.91 -18.02 -7.23
CA GLU A 122 -5.34 -17.91 -6.93
C GLU A 122 -5.69 -16.50 -6.40
N ALA A 123 -4.90 -15.98 -5.46
CA ALA A 123 -5.06 -14.64 -4.89
C ALA A 123 -4.87 -13.52 -5.94
N TYR A 124 -3.91 -13.69 -6.85
CA TYR A 124 -3.65 -12.78 -7.97
C TYR A 124 -4.84 -12.72 -8.93
N ARG A 125 -5.32 -13.89 -9.38
CA ARG A 125 -6.52 -13.98 -10.23
C ARG A 125 -7.76 -13.39 -9.56
N CYS A 126 -7.95 -13.63 -8.25
CA CYS A 126 -9.03 -13.04 -7.49
C CYS A 126 -8.91 -11.50 -7.46
N GLY A 127 -7.70 -10.98 -7.22
CA GLY A 127 -7.42 -9.54 -7.27
C GLY A 127 -7.75 -8.91 -8.63
N LEU A 128 -7.36 -9.55 -9.74
CA LEU A 128 -7.69 -9.07 -11.09
C LEU A 128 -9.21 -9.03 -11.33
N ARG A 129 -9.97 -10.03 -10.85
CA ARG A 129 -11.43 -10.01 -10.94
C ARG A 129 -12.05 -8.86 -10.15
N CYS A 130 -11.55 -8.58 -8.95
CA CYS A 130 -12.00 -7.42 -8.17
C CYS A 130 -11.70 -6.10 -8.88
N LEU A 131 -10.51 -5.96 -9.48
CA LEU A 131 -10.12 -4.77 -10.25
C LEU A 131 -11.00 -4.56 -11.49
N ALA A 132 -11.36 -5.65 -12.18
CA ALA A 132 -12.23 -5.61 -13.35
C ALA A 132 -13.65 -5.11 -13.00
N LYS A 133 -14.16 -5.46 -11.81
CA LYS A 133 -15.49 -5.07 -11.30
C LYS A 133 -15.52 -3.69 -10.64
N ALA A 134 -14.37 -3.12 -10.30
CA ALA A 134 -14.31 -1.81 -9.64
C ALA A 134 -14.89 -0.73 -10.56
N PRO A 135 -15.78 0.15 -10.06
CA PRO A 135 -16.38 1.22 -10.85
C PRO A 135 -15.28 2.13 -11.41
N GLU A 136 -15.51 2.65 -12.61
CA GLU A 136 -14.55 3.46 -13.37
C GLU A 136 -14.04 4.70 -12.61
N ARG A 137 -14.83 5.17 -11.64
CA ARG A 137 -14.50 6.27 -10.71
C ARG A 137 -13.34 5.94 -9.76
N SER A 138 -13.10 4.66 -9.42
CA SER A 138 -11.88 4.24 -8.70
C SER A 138 -10.63 4.18 -9.58
N ARG A 139 -10.79 4.23 -10.92
CA ARG A 139 -9.67 4.17 -11.88
C ARG A 139 -9.09 5.54 -12.24
N ARG A 140 -9.87 6.61 -12.04
CA ARG A 140 -9.43 8.01 -12.15
C ARG A 140 -9.55 8.63 -10.75
N GLY A 141 -8.43 8.76 -10.04
CA GLY A 141 -8.41 9.32 -8.70
C GLY A 141 -9.23 10.62 -8.63
N SER A 142 -10.32 10.59 -7.88
CA SER A 142 -11.16 11.76 -7.60
C SER A 142 -11.44 11.75 -6.11
N GLY A 143 -11.11 12.87 -5.45
CA GLY A 143 -11.21 13.06 -4.02
C GLY A 143 -12.66 13.17 -3.56
N ASP A 144 -13.27 12.03 -3.27
CA ASP A 144 -14.48 11.94 -2.48
C ASP A 144 -14.32 10.78 -1.48
N SER A 145 -14.62 11.07 -0.21
CA SER A 145 -14.55 10.16 0.93
C SER A 145 -15.36 8.87 0.67
N PRO A 146 -14.76 7.66 0.75
CA PRO A 146 -15.55 6.45 0.90
C PRO A 146 -16.23 6.53 2.27
N GLY A 147 -17.55 6.36 2.29
CA GLY A 147 -18.33 6.24 3.52
C GLY A 147 -17.76 5.16 4.46
N PRO A 148 -18.11 5.20 5.75
CA PRO A 148 -17.45 4.39 6.76
C PRO A 148 -17.49 2.90 6.39
N HIS A 149 -16.32 2.28 6.34
CA HIS A 149 -16.20 0.82 6.26
C HIS A 149 -17.03 0.18 7.40
N PRO A 150 -17.75 -0.92 7.13
CA PRO A 150 -18.49 -1.61 8.17
C PRO A 150 -17.50 -2.04 9.26
N ARG A 151 -17.72 -1.53 10.47
CA ARG A 151 -16.99 -1.99 11.66
C ARG A 151 -17.27 -3.49 11.76
N GLY A 152 -16.19 -4.29 11.83
CA GLY A 152 -16.30 -5.68 12.27
C GLY A 152 -17.03 -5.74 13.63
N PRO A 153 -17.66 -6.89 13.95
CA PRO A 153 -18.51 -7.00 15.13
C PRO A 153 -17.74 -6.54 16.38
N ALA A 154 -18.32 -5.54 17.05
CA ALA A 154 -17.83 -5.04 18.32
C ALA A 154 -17.86 -6.17 19.35
N GLY A 155 -16.69 -6.71 19.70
CA GLY A 155 -16.54 -7.49 20.93
C GLY A 155 -16.82 -6.57 22.10
N GLY A 156 -17.97 -6.77 22.75
CA GLY A 156 -18.38 -6.00 23.92
C GLY A 156 -17.42 -6.18 25.11
N PRO A 157 -17.37 -5.22 26.04
CA PRO A 157 -16.57 -5.36 27.25
C PRO A 157 -17.22 -6.43 28.15
N GLY A 158 -16.52 -7.55 28.31
CA GLY A 158 -16.82 -8.53 29.34
C GLY A 158 -16.58 -7.89 30.70
N SER A 159 -17.68 -7.66 31.42
CA SER A 159 -17.72 -7.32 32.83
C SER A 159 -17.06 -8.42 33.67
N VAL A 160 -16.03 -8.07 34.44
CA VAL A 160 -15.54 -8.90 35.55
C VAL A 160 -16.16 -8.33 36.83
N PRO A 161 -16.98 -9.09 37.57
CA PRO A 161 -17.61 -8.61 38.79
C PRO A 161 -16.59 -8.53 39.93
N GLY A 162 -16.73 -7.47 40.73
CA GLY A 162 -15.93 -7.24 41.92
C GLY A 162 -16.12 -8.29 43.01
N GLY A 163 -15.05 -8.50 43.76
CA GLY A 163 -15.03 -9.31 44.97
C GLY A 163 -13.78 -8.97 45.78
N SER A 164 -13.90 -7.93 46.61
CA SER A 164 -13.07 -7.81 47.83
C SER A 164 -13.78 -8.62 48.92
N PRO A 165 -13.05 -9.33 49.79
CA PRO A 165 -12.87 -8.75 51.11
C PRO A 165 -11.50 -9.01 51.75
N ALA A 166 -11.22 -8.12 52.71
CA ALA A 166 -10.31 -8.20 53.85
C ALA A 166 -9.84 -9.60 54.26
N VAL A 167 -8.53 -9.75 54.55
CA VAL A 167 -7.88 -9.60 55.88
C VAL A 167 -6.42 -9.23 55.64
#